data_AF-A0A1G5V284-F1
#
_entry.id   AF-A0A1G5V284-F1
#
_cell.length_a   1.000
_cell.length_b   1.000
_cell.length_c   1.000
_cell.angle_alpha   90.00
_cell.angle_beta   90.00
_cell.angle_gamma   90.00
#
_symmetry.space_group_name_H-M   'P 1'
#
loop_
_entity.id
_entity.type
_entity.pdbx_description
1 polymer ?
#
loop_
_entity_poly.entity_id
_entity_poly.type
_entity_poly.pdbx_seq_one_letter_code
_entity_poly.pdbx_strand_id
1 'polypeptide(L)'
;MDSKGQISLEYLMIFAVSLILLIAFTLPLSEIAIQDTLDVSNSLNAKSELSKLSNAINQVYSEGHGSKQILYLDMDNSLTVKIANSYLSASVRLHDGSYKQLKIYYNSNLDSGSLFLDKGMNRIIVEWPINEENMQLYKRY
;
A
#
# COMPACT_ATOMS: atom_id res chain seq x y z
N MET A 1 -43.71 27.71 -39.48
CA MET A 1 -42.88 27.29 -38.33
C MET A 1 -42.82 28.45 -37.37
N ASP A 2 -43.33 28.29 -36.14
CA ASP A 2 -43.37 29.36 -35.15
C ASP A 2 -41.97 29.59 -34.56
N SER A 3 -41.48 30.82 -34.70
CA SER A 3 -40.17 31.27 -34.18
C SER A 3 -39.98 30.95 -32.70
N LYS A 4 -41.06 30.99 -31.90
CA LYS A 4 -41.04 30.64 -30.47
C LYS A 4 -40.76 29.16 -30.19
N GLY A 5 -41.26 28.27 -31.04
CA GLY A 5 -41.02 26.83 -30.94
C GLY A 5 -39.58 26.46 -31.30
N GLN A 6 -39.02 27.12 -32.31
CA GLN A 6 -37.61 26.96 -32.70
C GLN A 6 -36.66 27.40 -31.58
N ILE A 7 -36.89 28.59 -31.00
CA ILE A 7 -36.06 29.12 -29.92
C ILE A 7 -36.09 28.18 -28.70
N SER A 8 -37.26 27.65 -28.34
CA SER A 8 -37.40 26.70 -27.22
C SER A 8 -36.61 25.41 -27.45
N LEU A 9 -36.58 24.91 -28.70
CA LEU A 9 -35.81 23.72 -29.08
C LEU A 9 -34.30 23.97 -29.01
N GLU A 10 -33.84 25.15 -29.44
CA GLU A 10 -32.42 25.55 -29.35
C GLU A 10 -31.94 25.59 -27.90
N TYR A 11 -32.73 26.18 -26.99
CA TYR A 11 -32.40 26.17 -25.55
C TYR A 11 -32.39 24.76 -24.96
N LEU A 12 -33.33 23.90 -25.36
CA LEU A 12 -33.33 22.49 -24.92
C LEU A 12 -32.09 21.75 -25.40
N MET A 13 -31.66 21.99 -26.65
CA MET A 13 -30.43 21.40 -27.19
C MET A 13 -29.19 21.90 -26.46
N ILE A 14 -29.07 23.21 -26.22
CA ILE A 14 -27.94 23.78 -25.46
C ILE A 14 -27.89 23.18 -24.06
N PHE A 15 -29.03 23.05 -23.39
CA PHE A 15 -29.12 22.42 -22.07
C PHE A 15 -28.68 20.94 -22.11
N ALA A 16 -29.18 20.17 -23.08
CA ALA A 16 -28.82 18.76 -23.23
C ALA A 16 -27.32 18.57 -23.50
N VAL A 17 -26.74 19.37 -24.41
CA VAL A 17 -25.29 19.35 -24.70
C VAL A 17 -24.49 19.73 -23.45
N SER A 18 -24.95 20.73 -22.70
CA SER A 18 -24.29 21.14 -21.45
C SER A 18 -24.28 20.01 -20.41
N LEU A 19 -25.38 19.26 -20.31
CA LEU A 19 -25.47 18.10 -19.41
C LEU A 19 -24.53 16.97 -19.85
N ILE A 20 -24.46 16.70 -21.16
CA ILE A 20 -23.54 15.70 -21.72
C ILE A 20 -22.10 16.08 -21.43
N LEU A 21 -21.73 17.35 -21.65
CA LEU A 21 -20.39 17.86 -21.34
C LEU A 21 -20.08 17.74 -19.84
N LEU A 22 -21.02 18.10 -18.97
CA LEU A 22 -20.85 17.97 -17.53
C LEU A 22 -20.55 16.52 -17.12
N ILE A 23 -21.33 15.56 -17.62
CA ILE A 23 -21.15 14.12 -17.34
C ILE A 23 -19.81 13.63 -17.91
N ALA A 24 -19.47 14.06 -19.13
CA ALA A 24 -18.24 13.67 -19.81
C ALA A 24 -16.97 14.06 -19.02
N PHE A 25 -17.01 15.16 -18.27
CA PHE A 25 -15.89 15.56 -17.40
C PHE A 25 -16.00 14.98 -15.97
N THR A 26 -17.22 14.87 -15.45
CA THR A 26 -17.43 14.48 -14.04
C THR A 26 -17.10 13.00 -13.81
N LEU A 27 -17.45 12.11 -14.74
CA LEU A 27 -17.19 10.66 -14.56
C LEU A 27 -15.68 10.35 -14.52
N PRO A 28 -14.85 10.80 -15.49
CA PRO A 28 -13.41 10.56 -15.43
C PRO A 28 -12.75 11.20 -14.20
N LEU A 29 -13.15 12.41 -13.83
CA LEU A 29 -12.58 13.11 -12.67
C LEU A 29 -12.89 12.36 -11.36
N SER A 30 -14.11 11.84 -11.23
CA SER A 30 -14.50 11.02 -10.08
C SER A 30 -13.70 9.72 -10.02
N GLU A 31 -13.42 9.08 -11.16
CA GLU A 31 -12.64 7.84 -11.21
C GLU A 31 -11.19 8.08 -10.75
N ILE A 32 -10.56 9.15 -11.24
CA ILE A 32 -9.20 9.53 -10.82
C ILE A 32 -9.15 9.77 -9.31
N ALA A 33 -10.10 10.53 -8.76
CA ALA A 33 -10.15 10.84 -7.33
C ALA A 33 -10.30 9.57 -6.47
N ILE A 34 -11.08 8.59 -6.93
CA ILE A 34 -11.23 7.28 -6.27
C ILE A 34 -9.90 6.52 -6.32
N GLN A 35 -9.25 6.46 -7.49
CA GLN A 35 -7.99 5.75 -7.67
C GLN A 35 -6.86 6.35 -6.82
N ASP A 36 -6.73 7.68 -6.78
CA ASP A 36 -5.80 8.40 -5.90
C ASP A 36 -6.03 8.06 -4.42
N THR A 37 -7.30 8.03 -4.01
CA THR A 37 -7.67 7.71 -2.62
C THR A 37 -7.30 6.27 -2.26
N LEU A 38 -7.55 5.32 -3.16
CA LEU A 38 -7.18 3.92 -2.97
C LEU A 38 -5.66 3.74 -2.91
N ASP A 39 -4.91 4.45 -3.74
CA ASP A 39 -3.44 4.42 -3.73
C ASP A 39 -2.84 4.91 -2.42
N VAL A 40 -3.39 6.00 -1.88
CA VAL A 40 -3.00 6.51 -0.56
C VAL A 40 -3.33 5.49 0.52
N SER A 41 -4.54 4.93 0.49
CA SER A 41 -4.99 3.91 1.47
C SER A 41 -4.09 2.68 1.45
N ASN A 42 -3.85 2.09 0.28
CA ASN A 42 -3.01 0.91 0.10
C ASN A 42 -1.57 1.16 0.57
N SER A 43 -1.03 2.34 0.25
CA SER A 43 0.32 2.73 0.68
C SER A 43 0.43 2.90 2.20
N LEU A 44 -0.62 3.45 2.83
CA LEU A 44 -0.68 3.61 4.27
C LEU A 44 -0.84 2.27 4.98
N ASN A 45 -1.68 1.37 4.46
CA ASN A 45 -1.81 0.02 5.00
C ASN A 45 -0.47 -0.73 4.93
N ALA A 46 0.16 -0.77 3.75
CA ALA A 46 1.48 -1.38 3.59
C ALA A 46 2.51 -0.77 4.55
N LYS A 47 2.51 0.56 4.75
CA LYS A 47 3.39 1.21 5.72
C LYS A 47 3.07 0.77 7.16
N SER A 48 1.81 0.69 7.54
CA SER A 48 1.36 0.23 8.86
C SER A 48 1.81 -1.20 9.14
N GLU A 49 1.59 -2.12 8.20
CA GLU A 49 2.02 -3.52 8.33
C GLU A 49 3.55 -3.66 8.41
N LEU A 50 4.29 -2.91 7.59
CA LEU A 50 5.75 -2.88 7.69
C LEU A 50 6.23 -2.25 9.01
N SER A 51 5.50 -1.28 9.56
CA SER A 51 5.79 -0.72 10.88
C SER A 51 5.59 -1.75 11.98
N LYS A 52 4.55 -2.60 11.91
CA LYS A 52 4.36 -3.72 12.85
C LYS A 52 5.54 -4.68 12.78
N LEU A 53 5.97 -5.05 11.57
CA LEU A 53 7.14 -5.90 11.38
C LEU A 53 8.43 -5.27 11.95
N SER A 54 8.67 -3.99 11.65
CA SER A 54 9.80 -3.22 12.18
C SER A 54 9.81 -3.17 13.71
N ASN A 55 8.64 -2.99 14.33
CA ASN A 55 8.51 -3.00 15.78
C ASN A 55 8.80 -4.38 16.37
N ALA A 56 8.35 -5.44 15.70
CA ALA A 56 8.65 -6.80 16.12
C ALA A 56 10.15 -7.12 16.05
N ILE A 57 10.82 -6.66 14.99
CA ILE A 57 12.28 -6.75 14.87
C ILE A 57 12.97 -6.03 16.03
N ASN A 58 12.60 -4.78 16.30
CA ASN A 58 13.16 -4.01 17.41
C ASN A 58 12.93 -4.69 18.76
N GLN A 59 11.75 -5.30 18.96
CA GLN A 59 11.40 -5.98 20.19
C GLN A 59 12.27 -7.22 20.40
N VAL A 60 12.35 -8.12 19.42
CA VAL A 60 13.21 -9.32 19.48
C VAL A 60 14.67 -8.94 19.68
N TYR A 61 15.15 -7.89 19.00
CA TYR A 61 16.51 -7.40 19.20
C TYR A 61 16.75 -6.86 20.62
N SER A 62 15.75 -6.16 21.20
CA SER A 62 15.85 -5.62 22.56
C SER A 62 15.74 -6.70 23.64
N GLU A 63 14.96 -7.75 23.38
CA GLU A 63 14.81 -8.91 24.28
C GLU A 63 16.04 -9.84 24.23
N GLY A 64 16.78 -9.85 23.12
CA GLY A 64 18.04 -10.56 22.97
C GLY A 64 17.90 -12.04 22.59
N HIS A 65 18.96 -12.82 22.81
CA HIS A 65 19.01 -14.23 22.46
C HIS A 65 17.91 -15.06 23.15
N GLY A 66 17.30 -15.97 22.38
CA GLY A 66 16.19 -16.82 22.81
C GLY A 66 14.81 -16.19 22.63
N SER A 67 14.73 -14.92 22.22
CA SER A 67 13.45 -14.24 21.98
C SER A 67 12.84 -14.62 20.62
N LYS A 68 11.51 -14.61 20.58
CA LYS A 68 10.71 -14.97 19.40
C LYS A 68 9.41 -14.20 19.39
N GLN A 69 9.09 -13.63 18.25
CA GLN A 69 7.81 -12.99 18.00
C GLN A 69 7.16 -13.55 16.75
N ILE A 70 5.87 -13.83 16.86
CA ILE A 70 5.03 -14.27 15.75
C ILE A 70 4.06 -13.12 15.49
N LEU A 71 4.06 -12.63 14.26
CA LEU A 71 3.16 -11.58 13.84
C LEU A 71 2.35 -12.01 12.61
N TYR A 72 1.20 -11.36 12.46
CA TYR A 72 0.29 -11.56 11.35
C TYR A 72 0.16 -10.22 10.63
N LEU A 73 0.57 -10.20 9.36
CA LEU A 73 0.49 -9.03 8.49
C LEU A 73 -0.64 -9.22 7.49
N ASP A 74 -1.57 -8.28 7.43
CA ASP A 74 -2.69 -8.32 6.48
C ASP A 74 -2.46 -7.30 5.37
N MET A 75 -2.10 -7.80 4.18
CA MET A 75 -1.67 -6.97 3.07
C MET A 75 -2.77 -6.80 2.03
N ASP A 76 -3.13 -5.57 1.66
CA ASP A 76 -4.11 -5.33 0.59
C ASP A 76 -3.65 -5.86 -0.77
N ASN A 77 -2.33 -5.88 -1.00
CA ASN A 77 -1.68 -6.32 -2.23
C ASN A 77 -0.37 -7.05 -1.91
N SER A 78 -0.01 -8.01 -2.75
CA SER A 78 1.28 -8.69 -2.64
C SER A 78 2.43 -7.71 -2.80
N LEU A 79 3.48 -7.86 -1.99
CA LEU A 79 4.58 -6.91 -1.90
C LEU A 79 5.90 -7.62 -1.57
N THR A 80 6.95 -7.27 -2.29
CA THR A 80 8.32 -7.68 -1.93
C THR A 80 8.95 -6.63 -1.02
N VAL A 81 9.30 -7.07 0.18
CA VAL A 81 9.97 -6.26 1.20
C VAL A 81 11.46 -6.58 1.15
N LYS A 82 12.29 -5.57 0.90
CA LYS A 82 13.74 -5.66 1.04
C LYS A 82 14.11 -5.43 2.50
N ILE A 83 14.96 -6.32 3.01
CA ILE A 83 15.49 -6.29 4.37
C ILE A 83 16.93 -5.85 4.24
N ALA A 84 17.27 -4.71 4.83
CA ALA A 84 18.63 -4.22 4.98
C ALA A 84 18.91 -4.01 6.46
N ASN A 85 20.18 -4.08 6.90
CA ASN A 85 20.55 -4.14 8.33
C ASN A 85 19.85 -3.13 9.26
N SER A 86 19.47 -1.94 8.77
CA SER A 86 18.80 -0.89 9.56
C SER A 86 17.44 -0.45 9.04
N TYR A 87 16.91 -1.06 7.98
CA TYR A 87 15.60 -0.67 7.44
C TYR A 87 14.92 -1.76 6.60
N LEU A 88 13.59 -1.74 6.62
CA LEU A 88 12.74 -2.38 5.62
C LEU A 88 12.44 -1.38 4.51
N SER A 89 12.48 -1.81 3.26
CA SER A 89 11.95 -1.02 2.16
C SER A 89 11.07 -1.83 1.23
N ALA A 90 10.07 -1.17 0.66
CA ALA A 90 9.17 -1.79 -0.30
C ALA A 90 8.62 -0.75 -1.28
N SER A 91 8.36 -1.19 -2.51
CA SER A 91 7.80 -0.34 -3.57
C SER A 91 6.33 -0.68 -3.77
N VAL A 92 5.43 0.25 -3.44
CA VAL A 92 4.00 0.10 -3.74
C VAL A 92 3.74 0.71 -5.12
N ARG A 93 3.14 -0.07 -6.03
CA ARG A 93 2.74 0.43 -7.35
C ARG A 93 1.42 1.20 -7.23
N LEU A 94 1.40 2.38 -7.83
CA LEU A 94 0.23 3.26 -7.89
C LEU A 94 -0.56 3.01 -9.18
N HIS A 95 -1.81 3.45 -9.23
CA HIS A 95 -2.71 3.26 -10.37
C HIS A 95 -2.20 3.93 -11.65
N ASP A 96 -1.50 5.06 -11.52
CA ASP A 96 -0.86 5.80 -12.61
C ASP A 96 0.39 5.09 -13.18
N GLY A 97 0.78 3.96 -12.58
CA GLY A 97 1.95 3.18 -12.95
C GLY A 97 3.25 3.62 -12.28
N SER A 98 3.23 4.70 -11.50
CA SER A 98 4.36 5.12 -10.68
C SER A 98 4.53 4.22 -9.45
N TYR A 99 5.61 4.44 -8.69
CA TYR A 99 5.92 3.67 -7.49
C TYR A 99 6.18 4.59 -6.31
N LYS A 100 5.56 4.26 -5.18
CA LYS A 100 5.85 4.89 -3.89
C LYS A 100 6.79 4.00 -3.08
N GLN A 101 7.95 4.56 -2.75
CA GLN A 101 8.92 3.90 -1.87
C GLN A 101 8.49 4.06 -0.41
N LEU A 102 8.31 2.94 0.27
CA LEU A 102 8.16 2.87 1.71
C LEU A 102 9.51 2.48 2.31
N LYS A 103 9.93 3.21 3.35
CA LYS A 103 11.15 2.92 4.10
C LYS A 103 10.88 3.08 5.59
N ILE A 104 11.18 2.05 6.37
CA ILE A 104 10.92 2.00 7.82
C ILE A 104 12.18 1.49 8.50
N TYR A 105 12.66 2.23 9.49
CA TYR A 105 13.93 1.96 10.16
C TYR A 105 13.73 1.10 11.41
N TYR A 106 14.68 0.21 11.65
CA TYR A 106 14.78 -0.62 12.85
C TYR A 106 16.26 -0.78 13.24
N ASN A 107 16.49 -1.26 14.45
CA ASN A 107 17.80 -1.68 14.93
C ASN A 107 17.81 -3.20 15.02
N SER A 108 18.76 -3.85 14.34
CA SER A 108 18.94 -5.30 14.44
C SER A 108 20.31 -5.75 13.93
N ASN A 109 20.59 -7.03 14.13
CA ASN A 109 21.63 -7.83 13.49
C ASN A 109 21.04 -8.79 12.42
N LEU A 110 19.92 -8.43 11.77
CA LEU A 110 19.36 -9.21 10.68
C LEU A 110 20.29 -9.18 9.46
N ASP A 111 20.41 -10.33 8.81
CA ASP A 111 21.02 -10.42 7.48
C ASP A 111 20.17 -9.73 6.42
N SER A 112 20.84 -9.11 5.45
CA SER A 112 20.17 -8.50 4.31
C SER A 112 19.50 -9.57 3.45
N GLY A 113 18.29 -9.28 2.98
CA GLY A 113 17.51 -10.25 2.23
C GLY A 113 16.23 -9.66 1.65
N SER A 114 15.30 -10.54 1.30
CA SER A 114 13.98 -10.15 0.81
C SER A 114 12.91 -11.09 1.31
N LEU A 115 11.78 -10.53 1.67
CA LEU A 115 10.59 -11.25 2.09
C LEU A 115 9.46 -10.94 1.10
N PHE A 116 8.86 -11.99 0.54
CA PHE A 116 7.65 -11.86 -0.27
C PHE A 116 6.42 -12.02 0.61
N LEU A 117 5.57 -10.99 0.63
CA LEU A 117 4.28 -10.98 1.30
C LEU A 117 3.18 -11.15 0.26
N ASP A 118 2.31 -12.14 0.48
CA ASP A 118 1.12 -12.35 -0.35
C ASP A 118 0.03 -11.34 0.01
N LYS A 119 -0.91 -11.12 -0.90
CA LYS A 119 -2.17 -10.46 -0.54
C LYS A 119 -2.90 -11.27 0.54
N GLY A 120 -3.44 -10.57 1.52
CA GLY A 120 -4.13 -11.12 2.68
C GLY A 120 -3.17 -11.43 3.83
N MET A 121 -3.52 -12.45 4.61
CA MET A 121 -2.84 -12.75 5.86
C MET A 121 -1.51 -13.47 5.65
N ASN A 122 -0.43 -12.93 6.20
CA ASN A 122 0.91 -13.50 6.19
C ASN A 122 1.38 -13.71 7.62
N ARG A 123 1.74 -14.96 7.95
CA ARG A 123 2.35 -15.27 9.23
C ARG A 123 3.86 -15.16 9.15
N ILE A 124 4.42 -14.16 9.85
CA ILE A 124 5.87 -13.92 9.90
C ILE A 124 6.40 -14.26 11.28
N ILE A 125 7.57 -14.90 11.29
CA ILE A 125 8.30 -15.23 12.50
C ILE A 125 9.60 -14.42 12.48
N VAL A 126 9.84 -13.72 13.59
CA VAL A 126 11.09 -13.02 13.87
C VAL A 126 11.64 -13.65 15.14
N GLU A 127 12.88 -14.13 15.10
CA GLU A 127 13.50 -14.76 16.27
C GLU A 127 14.99 -14.53 16.32
N TRP A 128 15.54 -14.54 17.53
CA TRP A 128 16.96 -14.56 17.77
C TRP A 128 17.34 -15.87 18.46
N PRO A 129 17.84 -16.88 17.73
CA PRO A 129 18.22 -18.14 18.34
C PRO A 129 19.40 -17.98 19.32
N ILE A 130 19.47 -18.84 20.34
CA ILE A 130 20.47 -18.75 21.44
C ILE A 130 21.91 -18.93 20.93
N ASN A 131 22.10 -19.72 19.87
CA ASN A 131 23.41 -20.07 19.34
C ASN A 131 23.74 -19.37 18.01
N GLU A 132 22.93 -18.39 17.60
CA GLU A 132 23.11 -17.66 16.34
C GLU A 132 23.54 -16.23 16.63
N GLU A 133 24.53 -15.74 15.88
CA GLU A 133 24.98 -14.35 15.99
C GLU A 133 23.94 -13.37 15.45
N ASN A 134 23.15 -13.80 14.46
CA ASN A 134 22.18 -12.99 13.75
C ASN A 134 20.73 -13.42 14.04
N MET A 135 19.83 -12.44 14.00
CA MET A 135 18.39 -12.69 13.98
C MET A 135 17.95 -13.36 12.68
N GLN A 136 16.84 -14.09 12.75
CA GLN A 136 16.21 -14.74 11.61
C GLN A 136 14.79 -14.19 11.42
N LEU A 137 14.45 -13.96 10.16
CA LEU A 137 13.13 -13.49 9.74
C LEU A 137 12.67 -14.30 8.55
N TYR A 138 11.52 -14.96 8.69
CA TYR A 138 10.96 -15.78 7.63
C TYR A 138 9.44 -15.85 7.70
N LYS A 139 8.84 -16.08 6.53
CA LYS A 139 7.42 -16.38 6.41
C LYS A 139 7.17 -17.86 6.66
N ARG A 140 6.11 -18.16 7.41
CA ARG A 140 5.62 -19.53 7.59
C ARG A 140 4.30 -19.70 6.84
N TYR A 141 4.26 -20.68 5.95
CA TYR A 141 3.06 -21.11 5.23
C TYR A 141 2.05 -21.78 6.17
#